data_AF-A0A950HMB8-F1
#
_entry.id   AF-A0A950HMB8-F1
#
_cell.length_a   1.000
_cell.length_b   1.000
_cell.length_c   1.000
_cell.angle_alpha   90.00
_cell.angle_beta   90.00
_cell.angle_gamma   90.00
#
_symmetry.space_group_name_H-M   'P 1'
#
loop_
_entity.id
_entity.type
_entity.pdbx_description
1 polymer ?
#
loop_
_entity_poly.entity_id
_entity_poly.type
_entity_poly.pdbx_seq_one_letter_code
_entity_poly.pdbx_strand_id
1 'polypeptide(L)'
;DPFIILIALPTSMFGALLPLNIGSILQATSVNIYTQIGLVTLIGLLSKHGILMVEFANRLQEEEGLSRREAIEHAAAVRLRPILMTTFAMVVGMIPLIIAKGAGATSRFDIGLVIFSGMAVGTLFTLFVTPAVYTLVARVHRSAEGHVRAAEARPVEVRSLLPEAAE
;
A
#
# COMPACT_ATOMS: atom_id res chain seq x y z
N ASP A 1 -11.24 -0.31 -9.05
CA ASP A 1 -10.56 -1.49 -9.64
C ASP A 1 -10.24 -2.56 -8.59
N PRO A 2 -11.17 -3.49 -8.28
CA PRO A 2 -10.98 -4.51 -7.24
C PRO A 2 -9.84 -5.50 -7.52
N PHE A 3 -9.59 -5.82 -8.79
CA PHE A 3 -8.54 -6.75 -9.21
C PHE A 3 -7.13 -6.29 -8.82
N ILE A 4 -6.87 -4.97 -8.83
CA ILE A 4 -5.57 -4.40 -8.46
C ILE A 4 -5.26 -4.69 -6.98
N ILE A 5 -6.28 -4.61 -6.13
CA ILE A 5 -6.17 -4.86 -4.69
C ILE A 5 -5.96 -6.36 -4.44
N LEU A 6 -6.69 -7.22 -5.14
CA LEU A 6 -6.58 -8.68 -4.99
C LEU A 6 -5.18 -9.20 -5.37
N ILE A 7 -4.51 -8.60 -6.35
CA ILE A 7 -3.14 -8.97 -6.76
C ILE A 7 -2.11 -8.63 -5.65
N ALA A 8 -2.40 -7.64 -4.80
CA ALA A 8 -1.51 -7.26 -3.70
C ALA A 8 -1.64 -8.18 -2.47
N LEU A 9 -2.65 -9.05 -2.40
CA LEU A 9 -2.86 -9.92 -1.24
C LEU A 9 -1.91 -11.11 -1.20
N PRO A 10 -1.66 -11.86 -2.30
CA PRO A 10 -0.71 -12.97 -2.29
C PRO A 10 0.71 -12.55 -1.92
N THR A 11 1.16 -11.36 -2.36
CA THR A 11 2.49 -10.83 -2.03
C THR A 11 2.60 -10.52 -0.54
N SER A 12 1.51 -10.10 0.11
CA SER A 12 1.48 -9.88 1.55
C SER A 12 1.48 -11.18 2.37
N MET A 13 0.82 -12.24 1.88
CA MET A 13 0.84 -13.57 2.51
C MET A 13 2.26 -14.16 2.52
N PHE A 14 3.04 -13.92 1.47
CA PHE A 14 4.46 -14.31 1.44
C PHE A 14 5.24 -13.73 2.63
N GLY A 15 4.95 -12.49 3.02
CA GLY A 15 5.58 -11.83 4.16
C GLY A 15 5.29 -12.48 5.51
N ALA A 16 4.09 -13.06 5.69
CA ALA A 16 3.73 -13.81 6.89
C ALA A 16 4.26 -15.25 6.88
N LEU A 17 4.35 -15.86 5.70
CA LEU A 17 4.80 -17.24 5.53
C LEU A 17 6.32 -17.40 5.73
N LEU A 18 7.12 -16.38 5.46
CA LEU A 18 8.57 -16.41 5.66
C LEU A 18 8.97 -16.78 7.11
N PRO A 19 8.56 -16.04 8.15
CA PRO A 19 8.89 -16.39 9.53
C PRO A 19 8.13 -17.59 10.07
N LEU A 20 6.95 -17.92 9.53
CA LEU A 20 6.29 -19.19 9.85
C LEU A 20 7.09 -20.40 9.33
N ASN A 21 7.65 -20.31 8.12
CA ASN A 21 8.46 -21.39 7.55
C ASN A 21 9.78 -21.54 8.31
N ILE A 22 10.45 -20.42 8.64
CA ILE A 22 11.65 -20.42 9.48
C ILE A 22 11.34 -20.93 10.89
N GLY A 23 10.24 -20.50 11.52
CA GLY A 23 9.80 -20.96 12.83
C GLY A 23 9.38 -22.43 12.85
N SER A 24 8.88 -22.95 11.74
CA SER A 24 8.57 -24.38 11.57
C SER A 24 9.84 -25.22 11.43
N ILE A 25 10.87 -24.72 10.73
CA ILE A 25 12.21 -25.35 10.65
C ILE A 25 12.90 -25.34 12.03
N LEU A 26 12.65 -24.32 12.85
CA LEU A 26 13.10 -24.22 14.25
C LEU A 26 12.15 -24.91 15.26
N GLN A 27 11.13 -25.64 14.80
CA GLN A 27 10.18 -26.41 15.61
C GLN A 27 9.38 -25.60 16.64
N ALA A 28 9.25 -24.29 16.42
CA ALA A 28 8.56 -23.34 17.31
C ALA A 28 7.08 -23.08 16.95
N THR A 29 6.70 -23.25 15.68
CA THR A 29 5.32 -22.99 15.19
C THR A 29 4.92 -23.95 14.07
N SER A 30 3.66 -24.39 14.06
CA SER A 30 3.07 -25.24 13.02
C SER A 30 1.85 -24.55 12.38
N VAL A 31 1.44 -25.02 11.19
CA VAL A 31 0.18 -24.57 10.58
C VAL A 31 -0.99 -25.17 11.37
N ASN A 32 -1.67 -24.32 12.13
CA ASN A 32 -2.84 -24.68 12.93
C ASN A 32 -3.98 -23.67 12.77
N ILE A 33 -5.12 -23.92 13.39
CA ILE A 33 -6.31 -23.06 13.28
C ILE A 33 -6.04 -21.61 13.71
N TYR A 34 -5.18 -21.36 14.71
CA TYR A 34 -4.83 -20.01 15.15
C TYR A 34 -3.97 -19.28 14.11
N THR A 35 -3.00 -19.96 13.49
CA THR A 35 -2.24 -19.38 12.38
C THR A 35 -3.13 -19.06 11.17
N GLN A 36 -4.13 -19.91 10.88
CA GLN A 36 -5.08 -19.67 9.78
C GLN A 36 -5.98 -18.47 10.07
N ILE A 37 -6.51 -18.36 11.29
CA ILE A 37 -7.28 -17.17 11.72
C ILE A 37 -6.40 -15.92 11.64
N GLY A 38 -5.12 -16.02 12.02
CA GLY A 38 -4.13 -14.95 11.86
C GLY A 38 -3.96 -14.52 10.41
N LEU A 39 -3.84 -15.48 9.48
CA LEU A 39 -3.72 -15.20 8.04
C LEU A 39 -4.99 -14.53 7.48
N VAL A 40 -6.18 -14.98 7.88
CA VAL A 40 -7.45 -14.35 7.47
C VAL A 40 -7.55 -12.91 7.99
N THR A 41 -7.16 -12.69 9.25
CA THR A 41 -7.11 -11.35 9.86
C THR A 41 -6.13 -10.44 9.11
N LEU A 42 -4.97 -10.99 8.76
CA LEU A 42 -3.93 -10.29 8.01
C LEU A 42 -4.42 -9.83 6.63
N ILE A 43 -5.18 -10.68 5.92
CA ILE A 43 -5.79 -10.31 4.63
C ILE A 43 -6.65 -9.06 4.79
N GLY A 44 -7.52 -8.99 5.81
CA GLY A 44 -8.35 -7.81 6.07
C GLY A 44 -7.54 -6.56 6.43
N LEU A 45 -6.51 -6.72 7.26
CA LEU A 45 -5.64 -5.62 7.70
C LEU A 45 -4.79 -5.03 6.57
N LEU A 46 -4.39 -5.82 5.58
CA LEU A 46 -3.67 -5.30 4.42
C LEU A 46 -4.61 -4.81 3.32
N SER A 47 -5.77 -5.47 3.15
CA SER A 47 -6.80 -5.04 2.20
C SER A 47 -7.24 -3.61 2.46
N LYS A 48 -7.45 -3.20 3.73
CA LYS A 48 -7.85 -1.81 4.04
C LYS A 48 -6.83 -0.78 3.54
N HIS A 49 -5.53 -1.09 3.58
CA HIS A 49 -4.48 -0.19 3.11
C HIS A 49 -4.46 -0.11 1.58
N GLY A 50 -4.60 -1.26 0.91
CA GLY A 50 -4.70 -1.33 -0.55
C GLY A 50 -5.95 -0.63 -1.10
N ILE A 51 -7.12 -0.90 -0.51
CA ILE A 51 -8.40 -0.29 -0.90
C ILE A 51 -8.31 1.22 -0.80
N LEU A 52 -7.93 1.75 0.36
CA LEU A 52 -7.89 3.20 0.58
C LEU A 52 -6.86 3.93 -0.29
N MET A 53 -5.77 3.26 -0.69
CA MET A 53 -4.76 3.81 -1.58
C MET A 53 -5.30 3.90 -3.02
N VAL A 54 -5.85 2.80 -3.53
CA VAL A 54 -6.43 2.73 -4.89
C VAL A 54 -7.64 3.65 -5.03
N GLU A 55 -8.50 3.70 -4.01
CA GLU A 55 -9.67 4.58 -3.99
C GLU A 55 -9.26 6.06 -4.00
N PHE A 56 -8.25 6.45 -3.21
CA PHE A 56 -7.76 7.83 -3.22
C PHE A 56 -7.09 8.19 -4.56
N ALA A 57 -6.33 7.27 -5.16
CA ALA A 57 -5.75 7.47 -6.50
C ALA A 57 -6.83 7.60 -7.58
N ASN A 58 -7.89 6.77 -7.54
CA ASN A 58 -9.02 6.89 -8.46
C ASN A 58 -9.75 8.22 -8.26
N ARG A 59 -9.98 8.63 -7.01
CA ARG A 59 -10.61 9.92 -6.69
C ARG A 59 -9.81 11.10 -7.25
N LEU A 60 -8.47 11.07 -7.11
CA LEU A 60 -7.59 12.09 -7.68
C LEU A 60 -7.62 12.13 -9.22
N GLN A 61 -7.76 10.97 -9.89
CA GLN A 61 -7.94 10.97 -11.36
C GLN A 61 -9.29 11.59 -11.77
N GLU A 62 -10.35 11.33 -11.01
CA GLU A 62 -11.70 11.79 -11.31
C GLU A 62 -11.92 13.27 -10.97
N GLU A 63 -11.45 13.73 -9.80
CA GLU A 63 -11.65 15.10 -9.30
C GLU A 63 -10.61 16.09 -9.83
N GLU A 64 -9.34 15.68 -9.91
CA GLU A 64 -8.22 16.57 -10.26
C GLU A 64 -7.69 16.32 -11.68
N GLY A 65 -8.22 15.31 -12.39
CA GLY A 65 -7.80 14.99 -13.76
C GLY A 65 -6.35 14.53 -13.88
N LEU A 66 -5.72 14.12 -12.78
CA LEU A 66 -4.32 13.71 -12.74
C LEU A 66 -4.08 12.46 -13.60
N SER A 67 -2.87 12.33 -14.15
CA SER A 67 -2.46 11.09 -14.80
C SER A 67 -2.39 9.95 -13.78
N ARG A 68 -2.50 8.69 -14.24
CA ARG A 68 -2.47 7.52 -13.34
C ARG A 68 -1.25 7.49 -12.42
N ARG A 69 -0.11 7.93 -12.93
CA ARG A 69 1.16 7.95 -12.20
C ARG A 69 1.18 9.05 -11.14
N GLU A 70 0.78 10.27 -11.51
CA GLU A 70 0.71 11.39 -10.56
C GLU A 70 -0.30 11.11 -9.45
N ALA A 71 -1.46 10.55 -9.81
CA ALA A 71 -2.52 10.23 -8.86
C ALA A 71 -2.06 9.20 -7.81
N ILE A 72 -1.36 8.13 -8.24
CA ILE A 72 -0.89 7.10 -7.29
C ILE A 72 0.30 7.56 -6.45
N GLU A 73 1.18 8.39 -7.01
CA GLU A 73 2.30 8.99 -6.26
C GLU A 73 1.77 9.94 -5.18
N HIS A 74 0.79 10.78 -5.51
CA HIS A 74 0.14 11.67 -4.54
C HIS A 74 -0.66 10.86 -3.50
N ALA A 75 -1.41 9.85 -3.91
CA ALA A 75 -2.13 8.96 -3.01
C ALA A 75 -1.19 8.24 -2.04
N ALA A 76 -0.07 7.72 -2.53
CA ALA A 76 0.94 7.07 -1.71
C ALA A 76 1.53 8.05 -0.69
N ALA A 77 1.87 9.27 -1.08
CA ALA A 77 2.43 10.28 -0.18
C ALA A 77 1.48 10.64 0.97
N VAL A 78 0.19 10.85 0.69
CA VAL A 78 -0.82 11.20 1.70
C VAL A 78 -1.11 10.01 2.63
N ARG A 79 -1.12 8.78 2.10
CA ARG A 79 -1.47 7.57 2.86
C ARG A 79 -0.29 6.96 3.59
N LEU A 80 0.95 7.27 3.22
CA LEU A 80 2.15 6.70 3.83
C LEU A 80 2.16 6.86 5.35
N ARG A 81 1.91 8.08 5.86
CA ARG A 81 1.91 8.35 7.31
C ARG A 81 0.80 7.58 8.04
N PRO A 82 -0.48 7.63 7.61
CA PRO A 82 -1.53 6.79 8.21
C PRO A 82 -1.26 5.29 8.16
N ILE A 83 -0.77 4.76 7.03
CA ILE A 83 -0.46 3.33 6.89
C ILE A 83 0.59 2.93 7.92
N LEU A 84 1.73 3.64 7.95
CA LEU A 84 2.80 3.37 8.91
C LEU A 84 2.35 3.51 10.37
N MET A 85 1.54 4.52 10.69
CA MET A 85 0.99 4.70 12.05
C MET A 85 0.20 3.48 12.51
N THR A 86 -0.70 2.97 11.67
CA THR A 86 -1.53 1.82 12.04
C THR A 86 -0.76 0.51 12.05
N THR A 87 0.19 0.32 11.12
CA THR A 87 1.07 -0.86 11.10
C THR A 87 1.93 -0.88 12.36
N PHE A 88 2.53 0.26 12.73
CA PHE A 88 3.35 0.35 13.93
C PHE A 88 2.53 0.05 15.19
N ALA A 89 1.35 0.66 15.33
CA ALA A 89 0.45 0.39 16.45
C ALA A 89 0.08 -1.10 16.55
N MET A 90 -0.22 -1.75 15.42
CA MET A 90 -0.57 -3.16 15.39
C MET A 90 0.63 -4.05 15.76
N VAL A 91 1.80 -3.81 15.15
CA VAL A 91 3.02 -4.57 15.40
C VAL A 91 3.42 -4.48 16.88
N VAL A 92 3.41 -3.28 17.46
CA VAL A 92 3.67 -3.08 18.89
C VAL A 92 2.59 -3.77 19.74
N GLY A 93 1.32 -3.68 19.34
CA GLY A 93 0.19 -4.32 20.03
C GLY A 93 0.26 -5.85 20.07
N MET A 94 0.98 -6.48 19.13
CA MET A 94 1.19 -7.94 19.11
C MET A 94 2.36 -8.41 19.99
N ILE A 95 3.26 -7.51 20.41
CA ILE A 95 4.42 -7.87 21.25
C ILE A 95 4.00 -8.61 22.53
N PRO A 96 2.99 -8.13 23.31
CA PRO A 96 2.57 -8.82 24.53
C PRO A 96 2.05 -10.23 24.28
N LEU A 97 1.41 -10.49 23.13
CA LEU A 97 0.89 -11.82 22.77
C LEU A 97 2.03 -12.80 22.49
N ILE A 98 3.09 -12.33 21.85
CA ILE A 98 4.28 -13.13 21.49
C ILE A 98 5.09 -13.49 22.74
N ILE A 99 5.14 -12.62 23.75
CA ILE A 99 5.91 -12.88 24.99
C ILE A 99 5.07 -13.52 26.12
N ALA A 100 3.76 -13.70 25.90
CA ALA A 100 2.85 -14.19 26.93
C ALA A 100 3.19 -15.63 27.37
N LYS A 101 3.04 -15.89 28.67
CA LYS A 101 3.26 -17.21 29.28
C LYS A 101 1.99 -17.67 30.00
N GLY A 102 1.80 -18.98 30.10
CA GLY A 102 0.66 -19.61 30.79
C GLY A 102 -0.26 -20.39 29.85
N ALA A 103 -1.47 -20.68 30.32
CA ALA A 103 -2.44 -21.47 29.57
C ALA A 103 -2.82 -20.77 28.24
N GLY A 104 -2.73 -21.52 27.14
CA GLY A 104 -3.01 -21.00 25.79
C GLY A 104 -1.92 -20.07 25.24
N ALA A 105 -0.72 -20.03 25.83
CA ALA A 105 0.38 -19.22 25.33
C ALA A 105 0.77 -19.57 23.89
N THR A 106 0.81 -20.85 23.53
CA THR A 106 1.09 -21.31 22.16
C THR A 106 0.09 -20.73 21.16
N SER A 107 -1.20 -20.77 21.48
CA SER A 107 -2.25 -20.23 20.61
C SER A 107 -2.16 -18.72 20.40
N ARG A 108 -1.81 -17.97 21.45
CA ARG A 108 -1.60 -16.51 21.39
C ARG A 108 -0.33 -16.15 20.63
N PHE A 109 0.72 -16.94 20.82
CA PHE A 109 1.98 -16.82 20.10
C PHE A 109 1.76 -17.02 18.60
N ASP A 110 1.06 -18.08 18.21
CA ASP A 110 0.84 -18.42 16.81
C ASP A 110 0.08 -17.32 16.05
N ILE A 111 -1.04 -16.84 16.59
CA ILE A 111 -1.80 -15.75 15.95
C ILE A 111 -1.02 -14.42 15.98
N GLY A 112 -0.34 -14.12 17.09
CA GLY A 112 0.45 -12.90 17.27
C GLY A 112 1.63 -12.85 16.31
N LEU A 113 2.33 -13.97 16.12
CA LEU A 113 3.47 -14.09 15.22
C LEU A 113 3.07 -13.83 13.77
N VAL A 114 1.94 -14.41 13.32
CA VAL A 114 1.43 -14.22 11.96
C VAL A 114 1.09 -12.77 11.68
N ILE A 115 0.37 -12.12 12.61
CA ILE A 115 -0.03 -10.72 12.43
C ILE A 115 1.19 -9.80 12.51
N PHE A 116 2.09 -10.01 13.48
CA PHE A 116 3.31 -9.21 13.66
C PHE A 116 4.19 -9.24 12.41
N SER A 117 4.55 -10.44 11.96
CA SER A 117 5.42 -10.61 10.79
C SER A 117 4.74 -10.21 9.48
N GLY A 118 3.50 -10.64 9.30
CA GLY A 118 2.71 -10.35 8.12
C GLY A 118 2.48 -8.85 7.96
N MET A 119 2.22 -8.11 9.03
CA MET A 119 2.04 -6.66 8.96
C MET A 119 3.37 -5.94 8.71
N ALA A 120 4.46 -6.36 9.37
CA ALA A 120 5.78 -5.74 9.20
C ALA A 120 6.28 -5.87 7.75
N VAL A 121 6.20 -7.07 7.18
CA VAL A 121 6.68 -7.34 5.82
C VAL A 121 5.62 -6.96 4.79
N GLY A 122 4.36 -7.34 5.02
CA GLY A 122 3.26 -7.10 4.08
C GLY A 122 2.98 -5.62 3.86
N THR A 123 3.13 -4.77 4.88
CA THR A 123 2.96 -3.31 4.70
C THR A 123 3.99 -2.74 3.73
N LEU A 124 5.24 -3.21 3.81
CA LEU A 124 6.30 -2.81 2.89
C LEU A 124 5.94 -3.22 1.46
N PHE A 125 5.53 -4.48 1.27
CA PHE A 125 5.08 -4.95 -0.04
C PHE A 125 3.87 -4.17 -0.55
N THR A 126 2.86 -3.88 0.27
CA THR A 126 1.70 -3.08 -0.17
C THR A 126 2.12 -1.67 -0.60
N LEU A 127 3.00 -1.01 0.14
CA LEU A 127 3.46 0.35 -0.20
C LEU A 127 4.24 0.42 -1.52
N PHE A 128 4.91 -0.65 -1.95
CA PHE A 128 5.68 -0.67 -3.21
C PHE A 128 4.96 -1.37 -4.36
N VAL A 129 4.35 -2.53 -4.09
CA VAL A 129 3.67 -3.35 -5.10
C VAL A 129 2.34 -2.72 -5.52
N THR A 130 1.55 -2.18 -4.59
CA THR A 130 0.25 -1.59 -4.96
C THR A 130 0.40 -0.41 -5.91
N PRO A 131 1.32 0.56 -5.69
CA PRO A 131 1.56 1.61 -6.67
C PRO A 131 2.05 1.09 -8.02
N ALA A 132 2.99 0.14 -8.03
CA ALA A 132 3.52 -0.43 -9.25
C ALA A 132 2.43 -1.13 -10.08
N VAL A 133 1.63 -1.99 -9.46
CA VAL A 133 0.52 -2.70 -10.12
C VAL A 133 -0.54 -1.71 -10.58
N TYR A 134 -0.81 -0.66 -9.81
CA TYR A 134 -1.75 0.38 -10.21
C TYR A 134 -1.30 1.09 -11.50
N THR A 135 -0.03 1.48 -11.60
CA THR A 135 0.48 2.12 -12.84
C THR A 135 0.38 1.22 -14.08
N LEU A 136 0.52 -0.10 -13.90
CA LEU A 136 0.45 -1.10 -14.98
C LEU A 136 -0.99 -1.43 -15.40
N VAL A 137 -1.91 -1.57 -14.43
CA VAL A 137 -3.22 -2.20 -14.65
C VAL A 137 -4.39 -1.21 -14.58
N ALA A 138 -4.25 -0.07 -13.89
CA ALA A 138 -5.35 0.88 -13.75
C ALA A 138 -5.83 1.34 -15.13
N ARG A 139 -7.14 1.41 -15.36
CA ARG A 139 -7.72 1.98 -16.59
C ARG A 139 -7.58 3.51 -16.57
N VAL A 140 -7.48 4.14 -17.75
CA VAL A 140 -7.43 5.61 -17.82
C VAL A 140 -8.85 6.03 -17.51
N HIS A 141 -9.10 6.53 -16.30
CA HIS A 141 -10.33 7.26 -16.04
C HIS A 141 -10.13 8.62 -16.73
N ARG A 142 -10.93 8.86 -17.78
CA ARG A 142 -10.74 9.96 -18.76
C ARG A 142 -10.52 11.33 -18.09
N SER A 143 -9.30 11.84 -18.18
CA SER A 143 -9.02 13.28 -18.41
C SER A 143 -7.62 13.55 -19.02
N ALA A 144 -6.87 12.51 -19.41
CA ALA A 144 -5.52 12.66 -19.96
C ALA A 144 -5.47 13.29 -21.39
N GLU A 145 -6.61 13.48 -22.06
CA GLU A 145 -6.65 14.20 -23.34
C GLU A 145 -6.54 15.73 -23.17
N GLY A 146 -6.72 16.27 -21.97
CA GLY A 146 -6.65 17.72 -21.70
C GLY A 146 -5.23 18.27 -21.51
N HIS A 147 -4.36 17.54 -20.80
CA HIS A 147 -3.04 18.06 -20.42
C HIS A 147 -1.98 17.98 -21.53
N VAL A 148 -2.06 16.99 -22.43
CA VAL A 148 -1.14 16.93 -23.58
C VAL A 148 -1.42 18.08 -24.56
N ARG A 149 -2.69 18.46 -24.76
CA ARG A 149 -3.06 19.61 -25.60
C ARG A 149 -2.71 20.97 -24.99
N ALA A 150 -2.79 21.13 -23.67
CA ALA A 150 -2.47 22.40 -23.01
C ALA A 150 -0.96 22.72 -23.02
N ALA A 151 -0.10 21.69 -23.07
CA ALA A 151 1.35 21.86 -23.19
C ALA A 151 1.79 22.22 -24.62
N GLU A 152 1.09 21.74 -25.65
CA GLU A 152 1.34 22.12 -27.05
C GLU A 152 0.76 23.50 -27.43
N ALA A 153 -0.21 24.02 -26.66
CA ALA A 153 -0.93 25.24 -26.98
C ALA A 153 -0.32 26.54 -26.41
N ARG A 154 0.93 26.55 -25.93
CA ARG A 154 1.65 27.80 -25.61
C ARG A 154 2.61 28.13 -26.76
N PRO A 155 2.22 28.99 -27.73
CA PRO A 155 3.19 29.57 -28.62
C PRO A 155 4.18 30.37 -27.78
N VAL A 156 5.46 30.19 -28.08
CA VAL A 156 6.56 30.97 -27.54
C VAL A 156 6.34 32.44 -27.89
N GLU A 157 5.72 33.19 -26.98
CA GLU A 157 5.60 34.64 -27.07
C GLU A 157 6.92 35.28 -26.62
N VAL A 158 7.90 35.20 -27.52
CA VAL A 158 9.15 35.96 -27.42
C VAL A 158 9.22 36.81 -28.68
N ARG A 159 8.94 38.13 -28.53
CA ARG A 159 9.48 39.27 -29.32
C ARG A 159 8.46 40.40 -29.51
N SER A 160 8.29 41.27 -28.52
CA SER A 160 7.84 42.66 -28.78
C SER A 160 7.99 43.67 -27.64
N LEU A 161 8.33 43.30 -26.41
CA LEU A 161 8.56 44.30 -25.34
C LEU A 161 10.04 44.64 -25.18
N LEU A 162 10.65 45.18 -26.24
CA LEU A 162 11.80 46.06 -26.07
C LEU A 162 11.25 47.42 -25.60
N PRO A 163 11.78 48.02 -24.52
CA PRO A 163 11.39 49.36 -24.12
C PRO A 163 11.90 50.37 -25.15
N GLU A 164 11.00 51.01 -25.89
CA GLU A 164 11.25 52.32 -26.49
C GLU A 164 11.38 53.35 -25.37
N ALA A 165 12.58 53.48 -24.81
CA ALA A 165 12.95 54.61 -23.96
C ALA A 165 14.48 54.74 -23.91
N ALA A 166 15.06 55.37 -24.93
CA ALA A 166 16.17 56.34 -24.79
C ALA A 166 16.58 56.87 -26.18
N GLU A 167 16.53 58.19 -26.30
CA GLU A 167 17.04 59.09 -27.36
C GLU A 167 16.10 59.40 -28.54
#